data_AF-A0A6B3HTE7-F1
#
_entry.id   AF-A0A6B3HTE7-F1
#
_cell.length_a   1.000
_cell.length_b   1.000
_cell.length_c   1.000
_cell.angle_alpha   90.00
_cell.angle_beta   90.00
_cell.angle_gamma   90.00
#
_symmetry.space_group_name_H-M   'P 1'
#
loop_
_entity.id
_entity.type
_entity.pdbx_description
1 polymer ?
#
loop_
_entity_poly.entity_id
_entity_poly.type
_entity_poly.pdbx_seq_one_letter_code
_entity_poly.pdbx_strand_id
1 'polypeptide(L)' 'MLGEYRISGRRASEIAASVERGVGSGDLAPGHVLPPMRELAARLEVNPNTVAAA' A
#
# COMPACT_ATOMS: atom_id res chain seq x y z
N MET A 1 -11.77 -6.50 -14.56
CA MET A 1 -12.24 -6.07 -13.23
C MET A 1 -11.01 -6.02 -12.35
N LEU A 2 -10.37 -4.85 -12.25
CA LEU A 2 -9.18 -4.69 -11.40
C LEU A 2 -9.69 -4.67 -9.97
N GLY A 3 -9.40 -5.73 -9.21
CA GLY A 3 -9.75 -5.78 -7.80
C GLY A 3 -9.09 -4.62 -7.08
N GLU A 4 -9.81 -3.96 -6.17
CA GLU A 4 -9.21 -2.96 -5.29
C GLU A 4 -8.13 -3.65 -4.44
N TYR A 5 -6.88 -3.66 -4.90
CA TYR A 5 -5.79 -4.27 -4.17
C TYR A 5 -5.66 -3.56 -2.82
N ARG A 6 -5.89 -4.32 -1.74
CA ARG A 6 -5.79 -3.79 -0.39
C ARG A 6 -4.37 -3.95 0.13
N ILE A 7 -3.64 -2.84 0.12
CA ILE A 7 -2.36 -2.73 0.82
C ILE A 7 -2.57 -3.10 2.29
N SER A 8 -1.61 -3.80 2.89
CA SER A 8 -1.66 -4.29 4.26
C SER A 8 -0.28 -4.20 4.94
N GLY A 9 -0.26 -4.21 6.27
CA GLY A 9 0.98 -4.15 7.07
C GLY A 9 0.89 -3.12 8.19
N ARG A 10 1.68 -3.32 9.26
CA ARG A 10 1.80 -2.39 10.39
C ARG A 10 3.17 -1.72 10.49
N ARG A 11 4.15 -2.25 9.76
CA ARG A 11 5.51 -1.68 9.63
C ARG A 11 5.77 -1.26 8.18
N ALA A 12 6.68 -0.31 8.00
CA ALA A 12 7.08 0.18 6.69
C ALA A 12 7.46 -0.97 5.73
N SER A 13 8.32 -1.89 6.17
CA SER A 13 8.74 -3.04 5.36
C SER A 13 7.60 -3.99 4.96
N GLU A 14 6.59 -4.15 5.81
CA GLU A 14 5.43 -5.00 5.52
C GLU A 14 4.53 -4.34 4.46
N ILE A 15 4.35 -3.02 4.57
CA ILE A 15 3.59 -2.20 3.62
C ILE A 15 4.29 -2.23 2.25
N ALA A 16 5.61 -2.02 2.22
CA ALA A 16 6.44 -2.11 1.02
C ALA A 16 6.27 -3.47 0.33
N ALA A 17 6.46 -4.54 1.09
CA ALA A 17 6.34 -5.91 0.58
C ALA A 17 4.92 -6.22 0.08
N SER A 18 3.87 -5.62 0.67
CA SER A 18 2.50 -5.73 0.13
C SER A 18 2.43 -5.07 -1.25
N VAL A 19 2.87 -3.82 -1.38
CA VAL A 19 2.84 -3.09 -2.66
C VAL A 19 3.64 -3.85 -3.74
N GLU A 20 4.85 -4.30 -3.42
CA GLU A 20 5.70 -5.07 -4.34
C GLU A 20 5.00 -6.36 -4.82
N ARG A 21 4.34 -7.09 -3.92
CA ARG A 21 3.54 -8.27 -4.30
C ARG A 21 2.38 -7.91 -5.21
N GLY A 22 1.66 -6.83 -4.93
CA GLY A 22 0.58 -6.35 -5.79
C GLY A 22 1.06 -6.01 -7.19
N VAL A 23 2.23 -5.36 -7.31
CA VAL A 23 2.82 -5.06 -8.62
C VAL A 23 3.30 -6.32 -9.33
N GLY A 24 4.00 -7.21 -8.63
CA GLY A 24 4.54 -8.46 -9.21
C GLY A 24 3.47 -9.46 -9.65
N SER A 25 2.31 -9.46 -9.01
CA SER A 25 1.15 -10.28 -9.38
C SER A 25 0.27 -9.66 -10.46
N GLY A 26 0.42 -8.35 -10.72
CA GLY A 26 -0.41 -7.60 -11.66
C GLY A 26 -1.71 -7.06 -11.05
N ASP A 27 -1.95 -7.25 -9.75
CA ASP A 27 -3.10 -6.69 -9.04
C ASP A 27 -2.99 -5.16 -8.88
N LEU A 28 -1.77 -4.64 -8.77
CA LEU A 28 -1.45 -3.21 -8.88
C LEU A 28 -0.73 -2.93 -10.19
N ALA A 29 -1.40 -2.24 -11.11
CA ALA A 29 -0.76 -1.82 -12.34
C ALA A 29 0.32 -0.75 -12.06
N PRO A 30 1.45 -0.75 -12.80
CA PRO A 30 2.38 0.37 -12.78
C PRO A 30 1.65 1.69 -13.12
N GLY A 31 1.92 2.73 -12.33
CA GLY A 31 1.22 4.02 -12.47
C GLY A 31 -0.19 4.06 -11.88
N HIS A 32 -0.67 2.97 -11.27
CA HIS A 32 -1.91 3.01 -10.48
C HIS A 32 -1.76 3.99 -9.31
N VAL A 33 -2.73 4.88 -9.18
CA VAL A 33 -2.71 5.90 -8.12
C VAL A 33 -3.12 5.24 -6.81
N LEU A 34 -2.19 5.25 -5.84
CA LEU A 34 -2.49 4.79 -4.49
C LEU A 34 -3.31 5.86 -3.73
N PRO A 35 -4.07 5.46 -2.70
CA PRO A 35 -4.71 6.42 -1.80
C PRO A 35 -3.68 7.41 -1.24
N PRO A 36 -4.08 8.66 -0.94
CA PRO A 36 -3.22 9.62 -0.26
C PRO A 36 -2.60 9.00 1.00
N MET A 37 -1.33 9.31 1.27
CA MET A 37 -0.56 8.72 2.37
C MET A 37 -1.31 8.73 3.71
N ARG A 38 -1.96 9.84 4.05
CA ARG A 38 -2.72 9.98 5.31
C ARG A 38 -3.96 9.10 5.34
N GLU A 39 -4.63 8.93 4.20
CA GLU A 39 -5.79 8.04 4.08
C GLU A 39 -5.37 6.58 4.19
N LEU A 40 -4.28 6.20 3.51
CA LEU A 40 -3.72 4.86 3.63
C LEU A 40 -3.30 4.56 5.07
N ALA A 41 -2.65 5.50 5.75
CA ALA A 41 -2.28 5.37 7.15
C ALA A 41 -3.50 5.18 8.07
N ALA A 42 -4.59 5.92 7.81
CA ALA A 42 -5.84 5.76 8.54
C ALA A 42 -6.48 4.38 8.29
N ARG A 43 -6.51 3.90 7.04
CA ARG A 43 -7.04 2.57 6.68
C ARG A 43 -6.23 1.42 7.31
N LEU A 44 -4.92 1.62 7.49
CA LEU A 44 -4.00 0.65 8.08
C LEU A 44 -3.84 0.79 9.60
N GLU A 45 -4.43 1.84 10.18
CA GLU A 45 -4.27 2.19 11.60
C GLU A 45 -2.80 2.34 12.04
N VAL A 46 -1.97 2.95 11.17
CA VAL A 46 -0.55 3.22 11.43
C VAL A 46 -0.21 4.70 11.39
N ASN A 47 0.98 5.06 11.86
CA ASN A 47 1.50 6.42 11.72
C ASN A 47 1.76 6.75 10.23
N PRO A 48 1.36 7.94 9.73
CA PRO A 48 1.66 8.35 8.34
C PRO A 48 3.14 8.31 7.97
N ASN A 49 4.04 8.58 8.91
CA ASN A 49 5.49 8.47 8.67
C ASN A 49 5.93 7.02 8.44
N THR A 50 5.22 6.04 9.00
CA THR A 50 5.47 4.62 8.72
C THR A 50 5.10 4.26 7.29
N VAL A 51 4.02 4.84 6.76
CA VAL A 51 3.64 4.68 5.34
C VAL A 51 4.61 5.41 4.42
N ALA A 52 5.10 6.60 4.81
CA ALA A 52 6.08 7.36 4.04
C ALA A 52 7.45 6.64 3.93
N ALA A 53 7.79 5.84 4.93
CA ALA A 53 9.03 5.07 4.97
C ALA A 53 8.93 3.69 4.30
N ALA A 54 7.73 3.30 3.87
CA ALA A 54 7.47 2.06 3.14
C ALA A 54 7.87 2.17 1.67
#